data_AF-A0A522Q8B9-F1
#
_entry.id   AF-A0A522Q8B9-F1
#
_cell.length_a   1.000
_cell.length_b   1.000
_cell.length_c   1.000
_cell.angle_alpha   90.00
_cell.angle_beta   90.00
_cell.angle_gamma   90.00
#
_symmetry.space_group_name_H-M   'P 1'
#
loop_
_entity.id
_entity.type
_entity.pdbx_description
1 polymer ?
#
loop_
_entity_poly.entity_id
_entity_poly.type
_entity_poly.pdbx_seq_one_letter_code
_entity_poly.pdbx_strand_id
1 'polypeptide(L)' 'MHVQRAIEAIGIPTILITVDPEQSSQARPPRAVQPVNHRLGWPVGPAGAVEVQRKTVEHALACLVNPVEPGTIRTYED' A
#
# COMPACT_ATOMS: atom_id res chain seq x y z
N MET A 1 -6.82 -10.12 -4.07
CA MET A 1 -7.22 -9.74 -2.71
C MET A 1 -8.73 -9.75 -2.62
N HIS A 2 -9.33 -10.88 -2.19
CA HIS A 2 -10.79 -11.02 -2.10
C HIS A 2 -11.37 -10.11 -1.01
N VAL A 3 -10.68 -9.98 0.13
CA VAL A 3 -11.08 -9.11 1.25
C VAL A 3 -11.15 -7.64 0.81
N GLN A 4 -10.10 -7.14 0.17
CA GLN A 4 -10.03 -5.74 -0.27
C GLN A 4 -11.18 -5.37 -1.22
N ARG A 5 -11.48 -6.24 -2.20
CA ARG A 5 -12.59 -6.03 -3.13
C ARG A 5 -13.95 -6.06 -2.44
N ALA A 6 -14.14 -6.95 -1.44
CA ALA A 6 -15.38 -7.01 -0.68
C ALA A 6 -15.61 -5.72 0.14
N ILE A 7 -14.55 -5.17 0.73
CA ILE A 7 -14.61 -3.89 1.46
C ILE A 7 -14.91 -2.72 0.51
N GLU A 8 -14.27 -2.69 -0.65
CA GLU A 8 -14.51 -1.63 -1.63
C GLU A 8 -15.91 -1.69 -2.27
N ALA A 9 -16.47 -2.89 -2.45
CA ALA A 9 -17.82 -3.07 -2.97
C ALA A 9 -18.91 -2.46 -2.06
N ILE A 10 -18.63 -2.28 -0.76
CA ILE A 10 -19.53 -1.59 0.18
C ILE A 10 -19.21 -0.09 0.35
N GLY A 11 -18.36 0.47 -0.51
CA GLY A 11 -18.05 1.90 -0.55
C GLY A 11 -16.91 2.34 0.37
N ILE A 12 -16.14 1.41 0.94
CA ILE A 12 -15.00 1.75 1.82
C ILE A 12 -13.70 1.64 1.00
N PRO A 13 -12.98 2.75 0.73
CA PRO A 13 -11.74 2.72 -0.02
C PRO A 13 -10.62 2.06 0.78
N THR A 14 -9.73 1.35 0.10
CA THR A 14 -8.62 0.64 0.75
C THR A 14 -7.33 0.76 -0.06
N ILE A 15 -6.19 0.55 0.60
CA ILE A 15 -4.89 0.44 -0.05
C ILE A 15 -4.02 -0.61 0.62
N LEU A 16 -3.31 -1.39 -0.19
CA LEU A 16 -2.29 -2.33 0.27
C LEU A 16 -0.93 -1.62 0.34
N ILE A 17 -0.27 -1.65 1.51
CA ILE A 17 1.15 -1.33 1.62
C ILE A 17 1.92 -2.64 1.48
N THR A 18 2.74 -2.78 0.45
CA THR A 18 3.45 -4.02 0.15
C THR A 18 4.97 -3.87 0.20
N VAL A 19 5.63 -4.92 0.69
CA VAL A 19 7.08 -5.11 0.64
C VAL A 19 7.48 -6.29 -0.26
N ASP A 20 6.48 -6.97 -0.83
CA ASP A 20 6.65 -8.04 -1.81
C ASP A 20 5.71 -7.76 -3.01
N PRO A 21 6.15 -6.91 -3.96
CA PRO A 21 5.32 -6.51 -5.09
C PRO A 21 5.03 -7.68 -6.03
N GLU A 22 5.92 -8.67 -6.15
CA GLU A 22 5.74 -9.83 -7.00
C GLU A 22 4.54 -10.66 -6.51
N GLN A 23 4.56 -11.06 -5.23
CA GLN A 23 3.46 -11.80 -4.63
C GLN A 23 2.16 -10.97 -4.64
N SER A 24 2.25 -9.68 -4.36
CA SER A 24 1.08 -8.80 -4.29
C SER A 24 0.42 -8.60 -5.65
N SER A 25 1.21 -8.50 -6.72
CA SER A 25 0.71 -8.33 -8.09
C SER A 25 -0.17 -9.51 -8.53
N GLN A 26 0.18 -10.74 -8.14
CA GLN A 26 -0.62 -11.94 -8.43
C GLN A 26 -2.01 -11.85 -7.80
N ALA A 27 -2.11 -11.22 -6.62
CA ALA A 27 -3.38 -11.00 -5.96
C ALA A 27 -4.22 -9.88 -6.60
N ARG A 28 -3.65 -9.07 -7.52
CA ARG A 28 -4.31 -7.95 -8.23
C ARG A 28 -5.13 -7.06 -7.30
N PRO A 29 -4.51 -6.45 -6.27
CA PRO A 29 -5.19 -5.54 -5.38
C PRO A 29 -5.77 -4.37 -6.19
N PRO A 30 -6.95 -3.85 -5.81
CA PRO A 30 -7.49 -2.62 -6.40
C PRO A 30 -6.48 -1.47 -6.37
N ARG A 31 -5.79 -1.30 -5.23
CA ARG A 31 -4.77 -0.27 -5.02
C ARG A 31 -3.65 -0.82 -4.16
N ALA A 32 -2.42 -0.55 -4.54
CA ALA A 32 -1.24 -0.91 -3.77
C ALA A 32 -0.13 0.14 -3.89
N VAL A 33 0.65 0.27 -2.83
CA VAL A 33 1.85 1.10 -2.77
C VAL A 33 3.01 0.29 -2.21
N GLN A 34 4.19 0.48 -2.77
CA GLN A 34 5.44 -0.12 -2.31
C GLN A 34 6.41 1.00 -1.87
N PRO A 35 6.74 1.09 -0.57
CA PRO A 35 7.89 1.84 -0.10
C PRO A 35 9.16 1.05 -0.48
N VAL A 36 10.01 1.60 -1.35
CA VAL A 36 11.11 0.84 -1.99
C VAL A 36 12.17 0.36 -0.98
N ASN A 37 12.36 1.09 0.12
CA ASN A 37 13.37 0.79 1.14
C ASN A 37 12.84 -0.10 2.28
N HIS A 38 11.58 -0.52 2.22
CA HIS A 38 10.96 -1.33 3.26
C HIS A 38 11.13 -2.82 2.99
N ARG A 39 11.06 -3.61 4.07
CA ARG A 39 11.29 -5.06 4.04
C ARG A 39 10.26 -5.82 4.85
N LEU A 40 10.20 -7.13 4.65
CA LEU A 40 9.33 -8.01 5.43
C LEU A 40 9.54 -7.81 6.94
N GLY A 41 8.43 -7.71 7.66
CA GLY A 41 8.40 -7.35 9.08
C GLY A 41 8.28 -5.85 9.35
N TRP A 42 8.71 -4.98 8.42
CA TRP A 42 8.74 -3.52 8.56
C TRP A 42 8.03 -2.79 7.39
N PRO A 43 6.76 -3.11 7.07
CA PRO A 43 6.08 -2.55 5.90
C PRO A 43 5.81 -1.05 6.00
N VAL A 44 5.79 -0.51 7.22
CA VAL A 44 5.65 0.94 7.51
C VAL A 44 6.94 1.54 8.06
N GLY A 45 8.06 0.84 7.94
CA GLY A 45 9.35 1.26 8.49
C GLY A 45 9.68 0.58 9.83
N PRO A 46 10.91 0.79 10.35
CA PRO A 46 11.38 0.14 11.56
C PRO A 46 10.65 0.61 12.82
N ALA A 47 10.67 -0.21 13.87
CA ALA A 47 10.08 0.15 15.16
C ALA A 47 10.70 1.43 15.73
N GLY A 48 9.86 2.34 16.22
CA GLY A 48 10.29 3.63 16.79
C GLY A 48 10.62 4.72 15.78
N ALA A 49 10.67 4.43 14.47
CA ALA A 49 10.91 5.43 13.43
C ALA A 49 9.62 6.18 13.07
N VAL A 50 9.09 6.96 14.03
CA VAL A 50 7.79 7.64 13.96
C VAL A 50 7.65 8.50 12.69
N GLU A 51 8.69 9.23 12.30
CA GLU A 51 8.64 10.09 11.11
C GLU A 51 8.53 9.29 9.81
N VAL A 52 9.26 8.18 9.69
CA VAL A 52 9.18 7.27 8.54
C VAL A 52 7.80 6.63 8.48
N GLN A 53 7.33 6.10 9.61
CA GLN A 53 6.00 5.49 9.72
C GLN A 53 4.88 6.46 9.34
N ARG A 54 4.96 7.71 9.80
CA ARG A 54 4.02 8.76 9.44
C ARG A 54 4.04 9.03 7.94
N LYS A 55 5.21 9.31 7.37
CA LYS A 55 5.38 9.56 5.93
C LYS A 55 4.82 8.42 5.08
N THR A 56 5.05 7.17 5.49
CA THR A 56 4.54 5.99 4.77
C THR A 56 3.02 5.93 4.78
N VAL A 57 2.40 6.16 5.93
CA VAL A 57 0.93 6.18 6.04
C VAL A 57 0.34 7.34 5.25
N GLU A 58 0.94 8.53 5.30
CA GLU A 58 0.51 9.70 4.53
C GLU A 58 0.57 9.46 3.02
N HIS A 59 1.65 8.86 2.52
CA HIS A 59 1.76 8.47 1.11
C HIS A 59 0.69 7.45 0.70
N ALA A 60 0.45 6.44 1.55
CA ALA A 60 -0.59 5.45 1.30
C ALA A 60 -1.98 6.10 1.24
N LEU A 61 -2.30 7.00 2.17
CA LEU A 61 -3.56 7.75 2.18
C LEU A 61 -3.69 8.68 0.98
N ALA A 62 -2.60 9.33 0.55
CA ALA A 62 -2.59 10.16 -0.66
C ALA A 62 -2.93 9.36 -1.93
N CYS A 63 -2.63 8.05 -1.95
CA CYS A 63 -3.02 7.17 -3.05
C CYS A 63 -4.51 6.75 -3.02
N LEU A 64 -5.26 7.07 -1.96
CA LEU A 64 -6.71 6.87 -1.94
C LEU A 64 -7.46 7.97 -2.70
N VAL A 65 -6.89 9.19 -2.72
CA VAL A 65 -7.45 10.37 -3.40
C VAL A 65 -6.91 10.54 -4.82
N ASN A 66 -5.70 10.06 -5.08
CA ASN A 66 -5.12 10.05 -6.42
C ASN A 66 -5.40 8.71 -7.10
N PRO A 67 -6.06 8.68 -8.26
CA PRO A 67 -6.38 7.42 -8.93
C PRO A 67 -5.11 6.62 -9.20
N VAL A 68 -5.08 5.38 -8.72
CA VAL A 68 -4.11 4.36 -9.11
C VAL A 68 -4.88 3.37 -9.97
N GLU A 69 -4.40 3.10 -11.19
CA GLU A 69 -5.02 2.13 -12.09
C GLU A 69 -5.14 0.77 -11.38
N PRO A 70 -6.32 0.14 -11.35
CA PRO A 70 -6.50 -1.14 -10.70
C PRO A 70 -5.48 -2.19 -11.15
N GLY A 71 -4.86 -2.87 -10.19
CA GLY A 71 -3.82 -3.87 -10.46
C GLY A 71 -2.41 -3.30 -10.70
N THR A 72 -2.22 -1.98 -10.57
CA THR A 72 -0.89 -1.37 -10.53
C THR A 72 -0.38 -1.19 -9.10
N ILE A 73 0.94 -1.20 -8.94
CA ILE A 73 1.62 -0.92 -7.67
C ILE A 73 2.39 0.38 -7.85
N ARG A 74 2.07 1.39 -7.03
CA ARG A 74 2.79 2.66 -7.03
C ARG A 74 4.02 2.54 -6.14
N THR A 75 5.19 2.93 -6.63
CA THR A 75 6.42 2.96 -5.84
C THR A 75 6.71 4.38 -5.33
N TYR A 76 7.39 4.49 -4.20
CA TYR A 76 7.98 5.75 -3.73
C TYR A 76 9.21 5.49 -2.86
N GLU A 77 10.06 6.51 -2.76
CA GLU A 77 11.24 6.57 -1.88
C GLU A 77 10.96 7.54 -0.72
N ASP A 78 11.56 7.28 0.45
CA ASP A 78 11.33 8.02 1.71
C ASP A 78 12.08 9.37 1.83
#